data_AF-A0A2H3KZ46-F1
#
_entry.id   AF-A0A2H3KZ46-F1
#
_cell.length_a   1.000
_cell.length_b   1.000
_cell.length_c   1.000
_cell.angle_alpha   90.00
_cell.angle_beta   90.00
_cell.angle_gamma   90.00
#
_symmetry.space_group_name_H-M   'P 1'
#
loop_
_entity.id
_entity.type
_entity.pdbx_description
1 polymer ?
#
loop_
_entity_poly.entity_id
_entity_poly.type
_entity_poly.pdbx_seq_one_letter_code
_entity_poly.pdbx_strand_id
1 'polypeptide(L)'
;MVQQMAQVGKLLIGLWMAGVTIVMFLVIPQYEGLGNAGRIIIMHVPTAWVSVLAFAISAIFSGLYLWKRNPTYDDYAVAAAEGGFLFTALATVTGMIFSQVVWGIYWNWDPRQTSIFVLLLIYAALFALRSAIDDVQRRRQLSAVYSLFAFVTVPFLIFVAPRIADSTLHPNCVFIQGSTCDGITLDVGKIGLLGDRKIQLIALEREGDLVTAEVIVSEPGLSSETTLRPSFNLATGTMADRPEFPGVRYQLGLEYVDPSITSGLLNIEAPGTGVLDNRITLFTFLASIAGFTALFFWMLNLRANLLGLQWALAQRDGGRV
;
A
#
# COMPACT_ATOMS: atom_id res chain seq x y z
N MET A 1 -5.84 -36.69 -17.34
CA MET A 1 -5.87 -36.45 -15.88
C MET A 1 -5.15 -35.16 -15.47
N VAL A 2 -3.82 -35.02 -15.60
CA VAL A 2 -3.06 -33.82 -15.15
C VAL A 2 -3.54 -32.52 -15.82
N GLN A 3 -3.76 -32.54 -17.14
CA GLN A 3 -4.19 -31.36 -17.89
C GLN A 3 -5.62 -30.92 -17.52
N GLN A 4 -6.51 -31.87 -17.23
CA GLN A 4 -7.87 -31.60 -16.76
C GLN A 4 -7.86 -31.01 -15.34
N MET A 5 -7.03 -31.56 -14.44
CA MET A 5 -6.83 -31.00 -13.09
C MET A 5 -6.31 -29.56 -13.13
N ALA A 6 -5.39 -29.25 -14.06
CA ALA A 6 -4.90 -27.89 -14.24
C ALA A 6 -5.97 -26.92 -14.74
N GLN A 7 -6.90 -27.36 -15.61
CA GLN A 7 -8.02 -26.51 -16.05
C GLN A 7 -9.04 -26.28 -14.94
N VAL A 8 -9.35 -27.32 -14.16
CA VAL A 8 -10.22 -27.20 -12.98
C VAL A 8 -9.63 -26.21 -11.97
N GLY A 9 -8.33 -26.28 -11.70
CA GLY A 9 -7.65 -25.32 -10.81
C GLY A 9 -7.80 -23.87 -11.26
N LYS A 10 -7.71 -23.59 -12.56
CA LYS A 10 -7.90 -22.22 -13.09
C LYS A 10 -9.33 -21.72 -12.91
N LEU A 11 -10.32 -22.56 -13.20
CA LEU A 11 -11.73 -22.22 -13.01
C LEU A 11 -12.02 -21.96 -11.53
N LEU A 12 -11.44 -22.75 -10.63
CA LEU A 12 -11.59 -22.54 -9.19
C LEU A 12 -10.97 -21.21 -8.73
N ILE A 13 -9.79 -20.83 -9.22
CA ILE A 13 -9.19 -19.52 -8.92
C ILE A 13 -10.08 -18.38 -9.45
N GLY A 14 -10.60 -18.51 -10.68
CA GLY A 14 -11.51 -17.52 -11.26
C GLY A 14 -12.79 -17.36 -10.46
N LEU A 15 -13.45 -18.46 -10.09
CA LEU A 15 -14.66 -18.45 -9.26
C LEU A 15 -14.38 -17.90 -7.85
N TRP A 16 -13.23 -18.23 -7.27
CA TRP A 16 -12.79 -17.69 -5.99
C TRP A 16 -12.65 -16.16 -6.03
N MET A 17 -11.93 -15.64 -7.03
CA MET A 17 -11.73 -14.20 -7.20
C MET A 17 -13.05 -13.46 -7.50
N ALA A 18 -13.94 -14.08 -8.27
CA ALA A 18 -15.29 -13.54 -8.51
C ALA A 18 -16.08 -13.47 -7.18
N GLY A 19 -16.03 -14.53 -6.37
CA GLY A 19 -16.65 -14.56 -5.05
C GLY A 19 -16.13 -13.46 -4.11
N VAL A 20 -14.80 -13.30 -4.02
CA VAL A 20 -14.17 -12.22 -3.24
C VAL A 20 -14.67 -10.85 -3.70
N THR A 21 -14.73 -10.63 -5.02
CA THR A 21 -15.17 -9.36 -5.61
C THR A 21 -16.64 -9.07 -5.28
N ILE A 22 -17.52 -10.08 -5.41
CA ILE A 22 -18.94 -9.95 -5.07
C ILE A 22 -19.12 -9.61 -3.59
N VAL A 23 -18.43 -10.32 -2.69
CA VAL A 23 -18.49 -10.08 -1.25
C VAL A 23 -17.99 -8.68 -0.91
N MET A 24 -16.89 -8.23 -1.53
CA MET A 24 -16.36 -6.88 -1.37
C MET A 24 -17.40 -5.80 -1.69
N PHE A 25 -18.14 -5.91 -2.80
CA PHE A 25 -19.10 -4.89 -3.20
C PHE A 25 -20.46 -4.97 -2.49
N LEU A 26 -20.95 -6.18 -2.19
CA LEU A 26 -22.32 -6.38 -1.75
C LEU A 26 -22.45 -6.66 -0.24
N VAL A 27 -21.41 -7.20 0.40
CA VAL A 27 -21.52 -7.74 1.76
C VAL A 27 -20.70 -6.94 2.77
N ILE A 28 -19.47 -6.55 2.41
CA ILE A 28 -18.62 -5.78 3.32
C ILE A 28 -19.29 -4.45 3.64
N PRO A 29 -19.48 -4.08 4.92
CA PRO A 29 -20.10 -2.81 5.27
C PRO A 29 -19.26 -1.61 4.77
N GLN A 30 -19.85 -0.43 4.80
CA GLN A 30 -19.08 0.79 4.57
C GLN A 30 -18.07 0.99 5.69
N TYR A 31 -16.94 1.58 5.35
CA TYR A 31 -15.92 1.95 6.32
C TYR A 31 -16.34 3.29 6.94
N GLU A 32 -16.41 3.38 8.26
CA GLU A 32 -16.51 4.69 8.91
C GLU A 32 -15.25 5.50 8.52
N GLY A 33 -15.38 6.81 8.29
CA GLY A 33 -14.27 7.57 7.70
C GLY A 33 -14.25 7.62 6.16
N LEU A 34 -14.40 6.46 5.50
CA LEU A 34 -14.10 6.31 4.06
C LEU A 34 -15.30 5.88 3.20
N GLY A 35 -16.43 5.58 3.81
CA GLY A 35 -17.62 5.08 3.11
C GLY A 35 -17.31 3.82 2.30
N ASN A 36 -17.78 3.79 1.04
CA ASN A 36 -17.51 2.69 0.12
C ASN A 36 -16.05 2.62 -0.35
N ALA A 37 -15.31 3.74 -0.30
CA ALA A 37 -13.93 3.80 -0.81
C ALA A 37 -12.99 2.88 -0.03
N GLY A 38 -13.23 2.68 1.27
CA GLY A 38 -12.42 1.81 2.11
C GLY A 38 -12.42 0.34 1.67
N ARG A 39 -13.46 -0.12 0.96
CA ARG A 39 -13.56 -1.51 0.46
C ARG A 39 -12.43 -1.85 -0.51
N ILE A 40 -11.78 -0.85 -1.12
CA ILE A 40 -10.65 -1.07 -2.04
C ILE A 40 -9.49 -1.82 -1.38
N ILE A 41 -9.35 -1.77 -0.05
CA ILE A 41 -8.27 -2.46 0.66
C ILE A 41 -8.25 -3.97 0.38
N ILE A 42 -9.43 -4.56 0.14
CA ILE A 42 -9.60 -5.98 -0.18
C ILE A 42 -8.89 -6.35 -1.48
N MET A 43 -8.66 -5.41 -2.40
CA MET A 43 -7.95 -5.68 -3.66
C MET A 43 -6.58 -5.01 -3.68
N HIS A 44 -6.50 -3.77 -3.20
CA HIS A 44 -5.28 -2.97 -3.23
C HIS A 44 -4.14 -3.61 -2.41
N VAL A 45 -4.39 -3.96 -1.14
CA VAL A 45 -3.33 -4.50 -0.28
C VAL A 45 -2.85 -5.89 -0.76
N PRO A 46 -3.73 -6.82 -1.18
CA PRO A 46 -3.28 -8.06 -1.79
C PRO A 46 -2.43 -7.86 -3.04
N THR A 47 -2.71 -6.86 -3.89
CA THR A 47 -1.83 -6.57 -5.05
C THR A 47 -0.43 -6.11 -4.61
N ALA A 48 -0.33 -5.24 -3.60
CA ALA A 48 0.96 -4.82 -3.04
C ALA A 48 1.70 -5.97 -2.33
N TRP A 49 0.97 -6.87 -1.65
CA TRP A 49 1.55 -8.05 -1.02
C TRP A 49 2.17 -9.00 -2.05
N VAL A 50 1.44 -9.26 -3.14
CA VAL A 50 1.91 -10.16 -4.19
C VAL A 50 3.12 -9.58 -4.92
N SER A 51 3.24 -8.27 -5.08
CA SER A 51 4.45 -7.70 -5.69
C SER A 51 5.70 -7.97 -4.86
N VAL A 52 5.63 -7.82 -3.53
CA VAL A 52 6.73 -8.19 -2.60
C VAL A 52 7.11 -9.65 -2.76
N LEU A 53 6.11 -10.54 -2.72
CA LEU A 53 6.31 -11.99 -2.85
C LEU A 53 6.97 -12.34 -4.20
N ALA A 54 6.47 -11.74 -5.29
CA ALA A 54 6.97 -11.97 -6.63
C ALA A 54 8.43 -11.52 -6.79
N PHE A 55 8.78 -10.35 -6.25
CA PHE A 55 10.15 -9.85 -6.25
C PHE A 55 11.09 -10.69 -5.38
N ALA A 56 10.61 -11.21 -4.24
CA ALA A 56 11.37 -12.17 -3.42
C ALA A 56 11.66 -13.46 -4.18
N ILE A 57 10.65 -14.01 -4.87
CA ILE A 57 10.79 -15.20 -5.71
C ILE A 57 11.78 -14.92 -6.86
N SER A 58 11.70 -13.76 -7.51
CA SER A 58 12.67 -13.34 -8.53
C SER A 58 14.11 -13.35 -8.01
N ALA A 59 14.33 -12.80 -6.81
CA ALA A 59 15.64 -12.77 -6.16
C ALA A 59 16.14 -14.18 -5.84
N ILE A 60 15.28 -15.04 -5.27
CA ILE A 60 15.63 -16.44 -4.94
C ILE A 60 16.06 -17.19 -6.21
N PHE A 61 15.26 -17.12 -7.27
CA PHE A 61 15.57 -17.80 -8.53
C PHE A 61 16.80 -17.20 -9.23
N SER A 62 17.04 -15.89 -9.10
CA SER A 62 18.27 -15.25 -9.56
C SER A 62 19.50 -15.78 -8.82
N GLY A 63 19.42 -15.94 -7.49
CA GLY A 63 20.49 -16.57 -6.70
C GLY A 63 20.73 -18.03 -7.09
N LEU A 64 19.65 -18.81 -7.30
CA LEU A 64 19.74 -20.18 -7.79
C LEU A 64 20.37 -20.27 -9.18
N TYR A 65 20.05 -19.33 -10.08
CA TYR A 65 20.67 -19.23 -11.39
C TYR A 65 22.18 -18.98 -11.26
N LEU A 66 22.60 -18.02 -10.44
CA LEU A 66 24.03 -17.71 -10.26
C LEU A 66 24.82 -18.87 -9.66
N TRP A 67 24.19 -19.64 -8.75
CA TRP A 67 24.80 -20.80 -8.13
C TRP A 67 24.88 -22.01 -9.06
N LYS A 68 23.74 -22.42 -9.64
CA LYS A 68 23.63 -23.68 -10.41
C LYS A 68 23.82 -23.51 -11.91
N ARG A 69 23.79 -22.27 -12.42
CA ARG A 69 23.91 -21.92 -13.85
C ARG A 69 22.88 -22.62 -14.75
N ASN A 70 21.75 -23.03 -14.21
CA ASN A 70 20.67 -23.65 -14.97
C ASN A 70 19.73 -22.56 -15.55
N PRO A 71 19.58 -22.47 -16.89
CA PRO A 71 18.69 -21.53 -17.58
C PRO A 71 17.26 -21.47 -17.05
N THR A 72 16.70 -22.60 -16.60
CA THR A 72 15.33 -22.65 -16.08
C THR A 72 15.15 -21.73 -14.87
N TYR A 73 16.17 -21.58 -14.02
CA TYR A 73 16.08 -20.65 -12.89
C TYR A 73 16.00 -19.19 -13.34
N ASP A 74 16.65 -18.82 -14.44
CA ASP A 74 16.50 -17.48 -15.03
C ASP A 74 15.09 -17.28 -15.62
N ASP A 75 14.50 -18.32 -16.24
CA ASP A 75 13.13 -18.25 -16.75
C ASP A 75 12.12 -17.97 -15.61
N TYR A 76 12.25 -18.65 -14.47
CA TYR A 76 11.44 -18.38 -13.29
C TYR A 76 11.72 -17.01 -12.66
N ALA A 77 12.98 -16.57 -12.62
CA ALA A 77 13.34 -15.26 -12.10
C ALA A 77 12.66 -14.14 -12.89
N VAL A 78 12.76 -14.19 -14.22
CA VAL A 78 12.15 -13.18 -15.11
C VAL A 78 10.63 -13.22 -15.02
N ALA A 79 10.03 -14.41 -15.06
CA ALA A 79 8.58 -14.56 -14.93
C ALA A 79 8.07 -13.99 -13.61
N ALA A 80 8.79 -14.18 -12.51
CA ALA A 80 8.46 -13.61 -11.21
C ALA A 80 8.65 -12.09 -11.19
N ALA A 81 9.72 -11.56 -11.78
CA ALA A 81 9.94 -10.11 -11.91
C ALA A 81 8.83 -9.43 -12.72
N GLU A 82 8.42 -10.02 -13.86
CA GLU A 82 7.31 -9.52 -14.68
C GLU A 82 5.99 -9.51 -13.91
N GLY A 83 5.71 -10.59 -13.17
CA GLY A 83 4.55 -10.65 -12.28
C GLY A 83 4.60 -9.57 -11.19
N GLY A 84 5.74 -9.42 -10.51
CA GLY A 84 5.92 -8.39 -9.49
C GLY A 84 5.78 -6.97 -10.03
N PHE A 85 6.29 -6.71 -11.23
CA PHE A 85 6.13 -5.42 -11.91
C PHE A 85 4.67 -5.11 -12.23
N LEU A 86 3.94 -6.09 -12.77
CA LEU A 86 2.50 -5.97 -13.02
C LEU A 86 1.72 -5.68 -11.74
N PHE A 87 1.97 -6.43 -10.66
CA PHE A 87 1.28 -6.22 -9.39
C PHE A 87 1.65 -4.89 -8.72
N THR A 88 2.89 -4.44 -8.85
CA THR A 88 3.30 -3.10 -8.42
C THR A 88 2.57 -2.01 -9.21
N ALA A 89 2.42 -2.18 -10.53
CA ALA A 89 1.68 -1.23 -11.36
C ALA A 89 0.19 -1.20 -10.99
N LEU A 90 -0.43 -2.35 -10.74
CA LEU A 90 -1.81 -2.45 -10.26
C LEU A 90 -1.98 -1.81 -8.88
N ALA A 91 -1.06 -2.05 -7.94
CA ALA A 91 -1.06 -1.41 -6.64
C ALA A 91 -0.94 0.12 -6.76
N THR A 92 -0.08 0.60 -7.67
CA THR A 92 0.08 2.04 -7.94
C THR A 92 -1.21 2.65 -8.48
N VAL A 93 -1.80 2.05 -9.52
CA VAL A 93 -3.05 2.56 -10.14
C VAL A 93 -4.22 2.53 -9.15
N THR A 94 -4.38 1.43 -8.41
CA THR A 94 -5.45 1.33 -7.41
C THR A 94 -5.24 2.32 -6.25
N GLY A 95 -3.99 2.56 -5.85
CA GLY A 95 -3.63 3.61 -4.89
C GLY A 95 -3.95 5.02 -5.39
N MET A 96 -3.69 5.32 -6.67
CA MET A 96 -4.06 6.59 -7.29
C MET A 96 -5.57 6.80 -7.33
N ILE A 97 -6.33 5.74 -7.66
CA ILE A 97 -7.81 5.80 -7.66
C ILE A 97 -8.31 6.09 -6.24
N PHE A 98 -7.77 5.41 -5.23
CA PHE A 98 -8.11 5.68 -3.83
C PHE A 98 -7.78 7.13 -3.43
N SER A 99 -6.57 7.59 -3.78
CA SER A 99 -6.12 8.97 -3.55
C SER A 99 -7.09 9.98 -4.14
N GLN A 100 -7.56 9.78 -5.37
CA GLN A 100 -8.55 10.65 -6.00
C GLN A 100 -9.89 10.65 -5.27
N VAL A 101 -10.36 9.48 -4.85
CA VAL A 101 -11.67 9.35 -4.19
C VAL A 101 -11.66 9.96 -2.78
N VAL A 102 -10.54 9.84 -2.05
CA VAL A 102 -10.44 10.27 -0.66
C VAL A 102 -9.92 11.70 -0.53
N TRP A 103 -8.94 12.09 -1.34
CA TRP A 103 -8.25 13.39 -1.25
C TRP A 103 -8.51 14.31 -2.45
N GLY A 104 -9.27 13.88 -3.45
CA GLY A 104 -9.58 14.69 -4.64
C GLY A 104 -8.43 14.84 -5.64
N ILE A 105 -7.28 14.22 -5.38
CA ILE A 105 -6.07 14.27 -6.21
C ILE A 105 -5.50 12.86 -6.44
N TYR A 106 -5.13 12.54 -7.68
CA TYR A 106 -4.57 11.23 -8.04
C TYR A 106 -3.17 10.99 -7.47
N TRP A 107 -2.38 12.04 -7.27
CA TRP A 107 -0.98 11.96 -6.87
C TRP A 107 -0.56 13.18 -6.07
N ASN A 108 0.17 12.96 -4.99
CA ASN A 108 0.62 14.00 -4.07
C ASN A 108 2.07 13.84 -3.60
N TRP A 109 2.82 12.90 -4.20
CA TRP A 109 4.21 12.60 -3.84
C TRP A 109 4.41 12.17 -2.37
N ASP A 110 3.36 11.68 -1.72
CA ASP A 110 3.45 11.03 -0.40
C ASP A 110 4.55 9.96 -0.39
N PRO A 111 5.28 9.79 0.73
CA PRO A 111 6.36 8.81 0.86
C PRO A 111 6.02 7.40 0.34
N ARG A 112 4.77 6.92 0.48
CA ARG A 112 4.37 5.62 -0.07
C ARG A 112 4.16 5.65 -1.58
N GLN A 113 3.52 6.71 -2.09
CA GLN A 113 3.34 6.90 -3.53
C GLN A 113 4.71 7.00 -4.21
N THR A 114 5.60 7.81 -3.65
CA THR A 114 6.96 7.96 -4.13
C THR A 114 7.74 6.64 -4.05
N SER A 115 7.64 5.89 -2.93
CA SER A 115 8.40 4.65 -2.77
C SER A 115 7.96 3.54 -3.74
N ILE A 116 6.65 3.37 -3.96
CA ILE A 116 6.14 2.38 -4.92
C ILE A 116 6.47 2.77 -6.38
N PHE A 117 6.48 4.07 -6.68
CA PHE A 117 6.91 4.58 -7.99
C PHE A 117 8.40 4.35 -8.24
N VAL A 118 9.26 4.64 -7.26
CA VAL A 118 10.70 4.34 -7.34
C VAL A 118 10.91 2.84 -7.54
N LEU A 119 10.14 1.99 -6.86
CA LEU A 119 10.20 0.55 -7.05
C LEU A 119 9.83 0.12 -8.49
N LEU A 120 8.81 0.74 -9.09
CA LEU A 120 8.49 0.53 -10.52
C LEU A 120 9.68 0.90 -11.41
N LEU A 121 10.33 2.03 -11.17
CA LEU A 121 11.48 2.46 -11.97
C LEU A 121 12.68 1.50 -11.84
N ILE A 122 12.96 0.99 -10.64
CA ILE A 122 14.01 0.00 -10.40
C ILE A 122 13.76 -1.27 -11.22
N TYR A 123 12.54 -1.81 -11.19
CA TYR A 123 12.24 -3.02 -11.96
C TYR A 123 12.06 -2.75 -13.47
N ALA A 124 11.64 -1.56 -13.88
CA ALA A 124 11.69 -1.14 -15.27
C ALA A 124 13.14 -1.13 -15.80
N ALA A 125 14.09 -0.65 -14.98
CA ALA A 125 15.50 -0.66 -15.31
C ALA A 125 16.09 -2.09 -15.41
N LEU A 126 15.61 -3.06 -14.62
CA LEU A 126 15.94 -4.48 -14.80
C LEU A 126 15.57 -4.96 -16.22
N PHE A 127 14.35 -4.66 -16.68
CA PHE A 127 13.91 -5.07 -18.02
C PHE A 127 14.64 -4.33 -19.13
N ALA A 128 14.91 -3.03 -18.95
CA ALA A 128 15.71 -2.25 -19.88
C ALA A 128 17.13 -2.85 -20.02
N LEU A 129 17.80 -3.13 -18.90
CA LEU A 129 19.10 -3.80 -18.88
C LEU A 129 19.04 -5.15 -19.60
N ARG A 130 18.05 -5.98 -19.27
CA ARG A 130 17.90 -7.30 -19.89
C ARG A 130 17.67 -7.22 -21.40
N SER A 131 16.91 -6.23 -21.86
CA SER A 131 16.62 -6.04 -23.29
C SER A 131 17.81 -5.53 -24.10
N ALA A 132 18.77 -4.85 -23.44
CA ALA A 132 19.93 -4.24 -24.10
C ALA A 132 21.13 -5.19 -24.29
N ILE A 133 21.05 -6.43 -23.80
CA ILE A 133 22.15 -7.39 -23.86
C ILE A 133 21.81 -8.54 -24.81
N ASP A 134 22.49 -8.57 -25.96
CA ASP A 134 22.29 -9.59 -26.98
C ASP A 134 22.77 -10.97 -26.49
N ASP A 135 23.99 -11.07 -25.95
CA ASP A 135 24.53 -12.34 -25.47
C ASP A 135 23.67 -12.94 -24.35
N VAL A 136 23.06 -14.10 -24.62
CA VAL A 136 22.08 -14.74 -23.73
C VAL A 136 22.69 -15.02 -22.36
N GLN A 137 23.92 -15.53 -22.30
CA GLN A 137 24.54 -15.93 -21.04
C GLN A 137 24.84 -14.70 -20.18
N ARG A 138 25.40 -13.64 -20.77
CA ARG A 138 25.66 -12.37 -20.10
C ARG A 138 24.36 -11.69 -19.68
N ARG A 139 23.33 -11.72 -20.52
CA ARG A 139 21.99 -11.18 -20.23
C ARG A 139 21.42 -11.79 -18.95
N ARG A 140 21.44 -13.12 -18.84
CA ARG A 140 20.96 -13.86 -17.66
C ARG A 140 21.76 -13.53 -16.41
N GLN A 141 23.10 -13.52 -16.52
CA GLN A 141 23.98 -13.20 -15.39
C GLN A 141 23.77 -11.78 -14.87
N LEU A 142 23.78 -10.77 -15.75
CA LEU A 142 23.57 -9.37 -15.36
C LEU A 142 22.18 -9.13 -14.79
N SER A 143 21.14 -9.74 -15.40
CA SER A 143 19.76 -9.65 -14.89
C SER A 143 19.64 -10.26 -13.50
N ALA A 144 20.24 -11.42 -13.26
CA ALA A 144 20.19 -12.10 -11.97
C ALA A 144 20.90 -11.30 -10.87
N VAL A 145 22.08 -10.75 -11.16
CA VAL A 145 22.80 -9.87 -10.22
C VAL A 145 21.98 -8.62 -9.93
N TYR A 146 21.44 -7.97 -10.96
CA TYR A 146 20.57 -6.79 -10.77
C TYR A 146 19.35 -7.12 -9.91
N SER A 147 18.66 -8.23 -10.17
CA SER A 147 17.46 -8.62 -9.42
C SER A 147 17.74 -8.83 -7.92
N LEU A 148 18.93 -9.30 -7.55
CA LEU A 148 19.32 -9.43 -6.14
C LEU A 148 19.47 -8.07 -5.47
N PHE A 149 20.15 -7.12 -6.12
CA PHE A 149 20.29 -5.76 -5.60
C PHE A 149 18.96 -5.01 -5.58
N ALA A 150 18.14 -5.15 -6.62
CA ALA A 150 16.81 -4.58 -6.68
C ALA A 150 15.93 -5.06 -5.52
N PHE A 151 15.99 -6.36 -5.17
CA PHE A 151 15.20 -6.89 -4.07
C PHE A 151 15.60 -6.33 -2.70
N VAL A 152 16.87 -5.98 -2.48
CA VAL A 152 17.30 -5.30 -1.24
C VAL A 152 16.53 -3.99 -1.02
N THR A 153 16.14 -3.30 -2.11
CA THR A 153 15.34 -2.07 -2.02
C THR A 153 13.89 -2.32 -1.66
N VAL A 154 13.34 -3.52 -1.91
CA VAL A 154 11.91 -3.84 -1.71
C VAL A 154 11.48 -3.70 -0.26
N PRO A 155 12.14 -4.36 0.73
CA PRO A 155 11.77 -4.19 2.13
C PRO A 155 11.88 -2.75 2.60
N PHE A 156 12.92 -2.04 2.14
CA PHE A 156 13.12 -0.64 2.49
C PHE A 156 12.00 0.25 1.94
N LEU A 157 11.72 0.19 0.64
CA LEU A 157 10.75 1.06 -0.02
C LEU A 157 9.30 0.75 0.37
N ILE A 158 8.96 -0.51 0.67
CA ILE A 158 7.57 -0.88 1.02
C ILE A 158 7.31 -0.81 2.53
N PHE A 159 8.25 -1.25 3.36
CA PHE A 159 8.03 -1.35 4.80
C PHE A 159 8.68 -0.24 5.61
N VAL A 160 9.88 0.22 5.24
CA VAL A 160 10.66 1.17 6.05
C VAL A 160 10.39 2.62 5.66
N ALA A 161 10.69 3.01 4.42
CA ALA A 161 10.61 4.39 3.93
C ALA A 161 9.25 5.06 4.19
N PRO A 162 8.09 4.40 3.99
CA PRO A 162 6.79 5.02 4.28
C PRO A 162 6.47 5.19 5.76
N ARG A 163 7.28 4.65 6.68
CA ARG A 163 7.06 4.70 8.14
C ARG A 163 8.05 5.60 8.87
N ILE A 164 9.12 6.02 8.19
CA ILE A 164 10.15 6.91 8.75
C ILE A 164 10.04 8.34 8.21
N ALA A 165 9.04 8.62 7.39
CA ALA A 165 8.84 9.92 6.78
C ALA A 165 7.85 10.73 7.61
N ASP A 166 8.30 11.87 8.12
CA ASP A 166 7.60 12.77 9.05
C ASP A 166 6.33 13.44 8.47
N SER A 167 5.95 13.12 7.24
CA SER A 167 4.81 13.69 6.53
C SER A 167 4.21 12.64 5.59
N THR A 168 3.30 11.81 6.11
CA THR A 168 2.55 10.86 5.28
C THR A 168 1.05 11.14 5.34
N LEU A 169 0.44 11.25 4.17
CA LEU A 169 -1.02 11.24 3.99
C LEU A 169 -1.56 9.80 4.03
N HIS A 170 -0.68 8.79 4.12
CA HIS A 170 -1.06 7.40 4.00
C HIS A 170 -1.84 6.90 5.23
N PRO A 171 -3.03 6.28 5.04
CA PRO A 171 -3.96 5.88 6.09
C PRO A 171 -3.52 4.62 6.87
N ASN A 172 -2.25 4.49 7.26
CA ASN A 172 -1.85 3.41 8.20
C ASN A 172 -2.70 3.47 9.49
N CYS A 173 -3.00 4.70 9.92
CA CYS A 173 -3.83 5.10 11.06
C CYS A 173 -5.30 4.61 10.99
N VAL A 174 -5.78 4.22 9.80
CA VAL A 174 -7.20 3.95 9.52
C VAL A 174 -7.52 2.46 9.60
N PHE A 175 -6.55 1.61 9.27
CA PHE A 175 -6.77 0.17 9.15
C PHE A 175 -6.28 -0.61 10.37
N ILE A 176 -5.47 -0.01 11.23
CA ILE A 176 -4.90 -0.62 12.45
C ILE A 176 -5.37 0.20 13.66
N GLN A 177 -6.04 -0.46 14.60
CA GLN A 177 -6.49 0.18 15.84
C GLN A 177 -5.26 0.58 16.69
N GLY A 178 -5.15 1.86 17.05
CA GLY A 178 -4.06 2.39 17.87
C GLY A 178 -2.81 2.87 17.11
N SER A 179 -2.83 2.97 15.78
CA SER A 179 -1.75 3.64 15.03
C SER A 179 -1.99 5.15 14.97
N THR A 180 -1.11 5.91 15.62
CA THR A 180 -1.01 7.37 15.53
C THR A 180 -0.50 7.76 14.15
N CYS A 181 -1.19 8.65 13.42
CA CYS A 181 -0.47 9.47 12.45
C CYS A 181 0.44 10.39 13.29
N ASP A 182 1.66 10.76 12.88
CA ASP A 182 2.44 11.72 13.68
C ASP A 182 1.67 13.04 13.68
N GLY A 183 1.07 13.37 14.84
CA GLY A 183 0.33 14.60 15.04
C GLY A 183 1.26 15.80 14.99
N ILE A 184 0.69 16.99 14.96
CA ILE A 184 1.44 18.24 15.02
C ILE A 184 1.27 18.89 16.40
N THR A 185 2.38 19.21 17.04
CA THR A 185 2.37 20.06 18.24
C THR A 185 2.30 21.52 17.80
N LEU A 186 1.26 22.22 18.24
CA LEU A 186 1.09 23.65 17.99
C LEU A 186 0.99 24.43 19.29
N ASP A 187 1.67 25.56 19.35
CA ASP A 187 1.41 26.56 20.37
C ASP A 187 0.15 27.37 20.03
N VAL A 188 -0.51 27.88 21.05
CA VAL A 188 -1.66 28.77 20.89
C VAL A 188 -1.28 30.00 20.02
N GLY A 189 -2.10 30.26 19.00
CA GLY A 189 -1.89 31.31 18.01
C GLY A 189 -1.00 30.89 16.83
N LYS A 190 -0.44 29.66 16.81
CA LYS A 190 0.37 29.16 15.71
C LYS A 190 -0.44 28.37 14.69
N ILE A 191 0.08 28.39 13.48
CA ILE A 191 -0.48 27.71 12.32
C ILE A 191 0.47 26.57 11.98
N GLY A 192 -0.10 25.41 11.63
CA GLY A 192 0.63 24.25 11.15
C GLY A 192 -0.08 23.57 10.00
N LEU A 193 0.57 22.54 9.47
CA LEU A 193 0.00 21.63 8.50
C LEU A 193 -0.23 20.29 9.18
N LEU A 194 -1.45 19.78 9.09
CA LEU A 194 -1.81 18.46 9.56
C LEU A 194 -2.39 17.69 8.37
N GLY A 195 -1.59 16.78 7.81
CA GLY A 195 -1.83 16.26 6.47
C GLY A 195 -1.69 17.34 5.40
N ASP A 196 -2.71 17.52 4.57
CA ASP A 196 -2.81 18.53 3.51
C ASP A 196 -3.57 19.80 3.95
N ARG A 197 -4.04 19.84 5.20
CA ARG A 197 -4.86 20.93 5.74
C ARG A 197 -4.02 21.88 6.58
N LYS A 198 -4.20 23.19 6.35
CA LYS A 198 -3.72 24.22 7.28
C LYS A 198 -4.65 24.23 8.49
N ILE A 199 -4.06 24.06 9.66
CA ILE A 199 -4.74 24.14 10.95
C ILE A 199 -4.13 25.26 11.79
N GLN A 200 -4.93 25.90 12.64
CA GLN A 200 -4.49 26.91 13.57
C GLN A 200 -5.09 26.62 14.95
N LEU A 201 -4.23 26.53 15.96
CA LEU A 201 -4.67 26.44 17.35
C LEU A 201 -4.99 27.86 17.84
N ILE A 202 -6.26 28.15 18.13
CA ILE A 202 -6.73 29.47 18.55
C ILE A 202 -6.69 29.61 20.06
N ALA A 203 -7.15 28.57 20.77
CA ALA A 203 -7.24 28.58 22.22
C ALA A 203 -7.15 27.15 22.77
N LEU A 204 -6.74 27.06 24.03
CA LEU A 204 -6.88 25.89 24.87
C LEU A 204 -7.59 26.32 26.14
N GLU A 205 -8.81 25.84 26.35
CA GLU A 205 -9.64 26.18 27.50
C GLU A 205 -9.72 24.98 28.44
N ARG A 206 -9.45 25.20 29.73
CA ARG A 206 -9.52 24.15 30.74
C ARG A 206 -10.77 24.32 31.60
N GLU A 207 -11.57 23.27 31.65
CA GLU A 207 -12.72 23.14 32.54
C GLU A 207 -12.53 21.88 33.40
N GLY A 208 -12.08 22.07 34.65
CA GLY A 208 -11.73 20.96 35.54
C GLY A 208 -10.57 20.13 35.00
N ASP A 209 -10.82 18.85 34.72
CA ASP A 209 -9.83 17.93 34.14
C ASP A 209 -9.92 17.85 32.61
N LEU A 210 -10.86 18.56 31.98
CA LEU A 210 -11.02 18.58 30.54
C LEU A 210 -10.35 19.82 29.95
N VAL A 211 -9.54 19.62 28.91
CA VAL A 211 -8.99 20.72 28.09
C VAL A 211 -9.58 20.62 26.70
N THR A 212 -10.22 21.69 26.24
CA THR A 212 -10.81 21.79 24.90
C THR A 212 -9.95 22.74 24.06
N ALA A 213 -9.51 22.27 22.90
CA ALA A 213 -8.83 23.12 21.93
C ALA A 213 -9.86 23.76 20.99
N GLU A 214 -9.64 25.01 20.63
CA GLU A 214 -10.35 25.64 19.51
C GLU A 214 -9.40 25.67 18.30
N VAL A 215 -9.75 24.93 17.25
CA VAL A 215 -8.87 24.73 16.09
C VAL A 215 -9.59 25.16 14.82
N ILE A 216 -9.02 26.13 14.11
CA ILE A 216 -9.49 26.49 12.77
C ILE A 216 -8.83 25.56 11.76
N VAL A 217 -9.63 24.99 10.87
CA VAL A 217 -9.19 24.09 9.81
C VAL A 217 -9.62 24.61 8.45
N SER A 218 -8.70 24.60 7.49
CA SER A 218 -8.98 24.88 6.08
C SER A 218 -9.33 23.60 5.29
N GLU A 219 -10.21 23.74 4.29
CA GLU A 219 -10.52 22.67 3.34
C GLU A 219 -9.45 22.53 2.24
N PRO A 220 -9.21 21.33 1.69
CA PRO A 220 -8.30 21.15 0.55
C PRO A 220 -8.77 21.97 -0.65
N GLY A 221 -8.00 23.00 -1.03
CA GLY A 221 -8.20 23.75 -2.28
C GLY A 221 -9.17 24.95 -2.24
N LEU A 222 -9.68 25.41 -1.09
CA LEU A 222 -10.52 26.61 -1.00
C LEU A 222 -10.36 27.41 0.32
N SER A 223 -10.83 28.66 0.29
CA SER A 223 -10.78 29.68 1.36
C SER A 223 -11.84 29.51 2.49
N SER A 224 -12.49 28.35 2.57
CA SER A 224 -13.46 28.02 3.63
C SER A 224 -12.72 27.52 4.88
N GLU A 225 -12.93 28.22 6.00
CA GLU A 225 -12.41 27.86 7.31
C GLU A 225 -13.56 27.34 8.19
N THR A 226 -13.34 26.25 8.92
CA THR A 226 -14.27 25.71 9.92
C THR A 226 -13.56 25.53 11.25
N THR A 227 -14.26 25.87 12.33
CA THR A 227 -13.75 25.68 13.69
C THR A 227 -14.17 24.33 14.24
N LEU A 228 -13.20 23.53 14.67
CA LEU A 228 -13.38 22.25 15.34
C LEU A 228 -12.92 22.37 16.80
N ARG A 229 -13.58 21.64 17.70
CA ARG A 229 -13.33 21.69 19.16
C ARG A 229 -13.00 20.33 19.77
N PRO A 230 -11.81 19.75 19.52
CA PRO A 230 -11.40 18.51 20.16
C PRO A 230 -11.07 18.72 21.63
N SER A 231 -11.19 17.68 22.47
CA SER A 231 -10.84 17.78 23.89
C SER A 231 -10.03 16.60 24.43
N PHE A 232 -9.28 16.86 25.50
CA PHE A 232 -8.38 15.94 26.17
C PHE A 232 -8.66 15.93 27.68
N ASN A 233 -8.72 14.75 28.27
CA ASN A 233 -8.93 14.57 29.70
C ASN A 233 -7.57 14.36 30.42
N LEU A 234 -7.17 15.33 31.23
CA LEU A 234 -5.90 15.36 31.96
C LEU A 234 -5.80 14.28 33.05
N ALA A 235 -6.92 13.89 33.68
CA ALA A 235 -6.93 12.91 34.76
C ALA A 235 -6.74 11.47 34.25
N THR A 236 -7.29 11.18 33.08
CA THR A 236 -7.22 9.84 32.45
C THR A 236 -6.10 9.73 31.42
N GLY A 237 -5.61 10.87 30.91
CA GLY A 237 -4.64 10.92 29.82
C GLY A 237 -5.24 10.46 28.49
N THR A 238 -6.54 10.65 28.28
CA THR A 238 -7.25 10.16 27.08
C THR A 238 -7.98 11.28 26.35
N MET A 239 -8.14 11.12 25.03
CA MET A 239 -8.96 12.00 24.19
C MET A 239 -10.43 11.86 24.54
N ALA A 240 -11.14 12.98 24.69
CA ALA A 240 -12.55 13.05 25.04
C ALA A 240 -13.43 13.34 23.81
N ASP A 241 -13.52 14.58 23.36
CA ASP A 241 -14.31 14.98 22.18
C ASP A 241 -13.46 14.98 20.90
N ARG A 242 -14.07 14.52 19.80
CA ARG A 242 -13.39 14.21 18.53
C ARG A 242 -14.26 14.68 17.36
N PRO A 243 -14.32 16.00 17.10
CA PRO A 243 -15.16 16.57 16.05
C PRO A 243 -14.72 16.13 14.66
N GLU A 244 -15.69 15.93 13.77
CA GLU A 244 -15.43 15.52 12.38
C GLU A 244 -15.00 16.70 11.49
N PHE A 245 -14.07 16.45 10.58
CA PHE A 245 -13.66 17.41 9.56
C PHE A 245 -14.76 17.61 8.51
N PRO A 246 -15.05 18.84 8.05
CA PRO A 246 -16.05 19.08 7.01
C PRO A 246 -15.76 18.30 5.70
N GLY A 247 -16.81 17.72 5.14
CA GLY A 247 -16.77 17.02 3.83
C GLY A 247 -16.06 15.66 3.83
N VAL A 248 -15.44 15.27 4.95
CA VAL A 248 -14.79 13.97 5.15
C VAL A 248 -15.27 13.38 6.47
N ARG A 249 -14.96 12.12 6.78
CA ARG A 249 -15.37 11.50 8.05
C ARG A 249 -14.18 11.24 8.99
N TYR A 250 -13.11 12.00 8.83
CA TYR A 250 -11.98 12.00 9.79
C TYR A 250 -12.36 12.84 11.01
N GLN A 251 -11.76 12.54 12.15
CA GLN A 251 -11.93 13.29 13.39
C GLN A 251 -10.63 13.99 13.75
N LEU A 252 -10.74 15.18 14.32
CA LEU A 252 -9.62 15.87 14.94
C LEU A 252 -9.51 15.41 16.40
N GLY A 253 -8.34 14.92 16.80
CA GLY A 253 -8.03 14.53 18.17
C GLY A 253 -7.02 15.48 18.81
N LEU A 254 -7.17 15.71 20.12
CA LEU A 254 -6.18 16.40 20.96
C LEU A 254 -5.51 15.34 21.84
N GLU A 255 -4.35 14.84 21.42
CA GLU A 255 -3.69 13.68 22.05
C GLU A 255 -2.90 14.02 23.30
N TYR A 256 -2.37 15.24 23.36
CA TYR A 256 -1.58 15.71 24.47
C TYR A 256 -1.72 17.22 24.60
N VAL A 257 -1.68 17.71 25.83
CA VAL A 257 -1.62 19.13 26.16
C VAL A 257 -0.46 19.32 27.13
N ASP A 258 0.40 20.29 26.84
CA ASP A 258 1.49 20.65 27.75
C ASP A 258 0.93 21.11 29.12
N PRO A 259 1.59 20.84 30.26
CA PRO A 259 1.11 21.26 31.57
C PRO A 259 0.88 22.77 31.70
N SER A 260 1.56 23.59 30.89
CA SER A 260 1.33 25.04 30.85
C SER A 260 0.12 25.46 30.01
N ILE A 261 -0.53 24.53 29.30
CA ILE A 261 -1.71 24.76 28.44
C ILE A 261 -1.40 25.82 27.37
N THR A 262 -0.16 25.85 26.92
CA THR A 262 0.31 26.75 25.85
C THR A 262 0.43 26.03 24.51
N SER A 263 0.54 24.70 24.53
CA SER A 263 0.68 23.88 23.34
C SER A 263 -0.08 22.57 23.45
N GLY A 264 -0.50 22.05 22.29
CA GLY A 264 -1.23 20.79 22.18
C GLY A 264 -0.81 19.98 20.96
N LEU A 265 -0.76 18.66 21.12
CA LEU A 265 -0.56 17.70 20.04
C LEU A 265 -1.91 17.41 19.39
N LEU A 266 -2.10 17.90 18.17
CA LEU A 266 -3.29 17.69 17.36
C LEU A 266 -3.04 16.57 16.36
N ASN A 267 -3.97 15.64 16.25
CA ASN A 267 -3.86 14.53 15.32
C ASN A 267 -5.13 14.33 14.50
N ILE A 268 -4.98 13.77 13.29
CA ILE A 268 -6.10 13.28 12.50
C ILE A 268 -6.30 11.81 12.86
N GLU A 269 -7.41 11.54 13.50
CA GLU A 269 -7.89 10.18 13.66
C GLU A 269 -8.83 9.88 12.49
N ALA A 270 -8.65 8.77 11.79
CA ALA A 270 -9.84 8.18 11.19
C ALA A 270 -10.65 7.56 12.31
N PRO A 271 -11.98 7.45 12.16
CA PRO A 271 -12.77 6.56 13.01
C PRO A 271 -12.13 5.17 12.91
N GLY A 272 -11.35 4.81 13.93
CA GLY A 272 -10.65 3.54 13.97
C GLY A 272 -11.70 2.45 14.06
N THR A 273 -11.90 1.68 13.00
CA THR A 273 -13.07 0.81 12.87
C THR A 273 -12.86 -0.62 13.38
N GLY A 274 -11.67 -0.97 13.90
CA GLY A 274 -11.37 -2.38 14.17
C GLY A 274 -11.67 -3.21 12.92
N VAL A 275 -11.18 -2.77 11.75
CA VAL A 275 -11.62 -3.24 10.43
C VAL A 275 -11.57 -4.77 10.28
N LEU A 276 -10.58 -5.39 10.92
CA LEU A 276 -10.41 -6.85 10.96
C LEU A 276 -11.17 -7.53 12.12
N ASP A 277 -11.72 -6.77 13.07
CA ASP A 277 -12.62 -7.30 14.09
C ASP A 277 -13.96 -7.71 13.47
N ASN A 278 -14.36 -7.04 12.38
CA ASN A 278 -15.42 -7.57 11.52
C ASN A 278 -14.93 -8.85 10.82
N ARG A 279 -15.42 -9.98 11.32
CA ARG A 279 -15.07 -11.32 10.81
C ARG A 279 -15.26 -11.45 9.31
N ILE A 280 -16.33 -10.88 8.73
CA ILE A 280 -16.60 -10.97 7.29
C ILE A 280 -15.51 -10.21 6.52
N THR A 281 -15.18 -8.99 6.94
CA THR A 281 -14.12 -8.19 6.32
C THR A 281 -12.78 -8.90 6.41
N LEU A 282 -12.41 -9.42 7.59
CA LEU A 282 -11.17 -10.17 7.79
C LEU A 282 -11.12 -11.43 6.91
N PHE A 283 -12.16 -12.26 6.92
CA PHE A 283 -12.18 -13.47 6.09
C PHE A 283 -12.11 -13.13 4.60
N THR A 284 -12.80 -12.08 4.15
CA THR A 284 -12.75 -11.65 2.75
C THR A 284 -11.36 -11.13 2.38
N PHE A 285 -10.73 -10.39 3.29
CA PHE A 285 -9.37 -9.90 3.12
C PHE A 285 -8.36 -11.05 2.99
N LEU A 286 -8.40 -12.03 3.92
CA LEU A 286 -7.55 -13.22 3.87
C LEU A 286 -7.82 -14.07 2.62
N ALA A 287 -9.09 -14.22 2.24
CA ALA A 287 -9.48 -14.91 1.03
C ALA A 287 -8.94 -14.20 -0.22
N SER A 288 -8.93 -12.87 -0.23
CA SER A 288 -8.34 -12.09 -1.31
C SER A 288 -6.83 -12.31 -1.40
N ILE A 289 -6.11 -12.24 -0.28
CA ILE A 289 -4.66 -12.55 -0.24
C ILE A 289 -4.38 -13.94 -0.82
N ALA A 290 -5.14 -14.95 -0.39
CA ALA A 290 -4.98 -16.32 -0.90
C ALA A 290 -5.26 -16.41 -2.40
N GLY A 291 -6.33 -15.75 -2.87
CA GLY A 291 -6.74 -15.75 -4.27
C GLY A 291 -5.71 -15.09 -5.19
N PHE A 292 -5.25 -13.89 -4.84
CA PHE A 292 -4.20 -13.18 -5.58
C PHE A 292 -2.87 -13.95 -5.57
N THR A 293 -2.52 -14.58 -4.45
CA THR A 293 -1.32 -15.41 -4.36
C THR A 293 -1.41 -16.64 -5.27
N ALA A 294 -2.55 -17.34 -5.26
CA ALA A 294 -2.79 -18.48 -6.14
C ALA A 294 -2.76 -18.07 -7.62
N LEU A 295 -3.39 -16.93 -7.96
CA LEU A 295 -3.36 -16.35 -9.29
C LEU A 295 -1.92 -16.05 -9.74
N PHE A 296 -1.12 -15.44 -8.87
CA PHE A 296 0.29 -15.17 -9.16
C PHE A 296 1.09 -16.45 -9.43
N PHE A 297 0.98 -17.47 -8.58
CA PHE A 297 1.70 -18.73 -8.82
C PHE A 297 1.25 -19.41 -10.12
N TRP A 298 -0.03 -19.31 -10.47
CA TRP A 298 -0.50 -19.79 -11.76
C TRP A 298 0.16 -19.02 -12.93
N MET A 299 0.19 -17.68 -12.86
CA MET A 299 0.83 -16.83 -13.87
C MET A 299 2.34 -17.10 -13.97
N LEU A 300 3.02 -17.25 -12.84
CA LEU A 300 4.45 -17.57 -12.76
C LEU A 300 4.77 -18.86 -13.51
N ASN A 301 4.04 -19.94 -13.20
CA ASN A 301 4.25 -21.23 -13.84
C ASN A 301 3.93 -21.17 -15.34
N LEU A 302 2.85 -20.48 -15.73
CA LEU A 302 2.51 -20.30 -17.14
C LEU A 302 3.64 -19.59 -17.89
N ARG A 303 4.13 -18.47 -17.35
CA ARG A 303 5.13 -17.64 -17.99
C ARG A 303 6.50 -18.32 -18.06
N ALA A 304 6.96 -18.95 -16.98
CA ALA A 304 8.22 -19.70 -16.97
C ALA A 304 8.22 -20.85 -17.98
N ASN A 305 7.12 -21.60 -18.09
CA ASN A 305 6.98 -22.67 -19.08
C ASN A 305 6.98 -22.13 -20.52
N LEU A 306 6.32 -20.99 -20.77
CA LEU A 306 6.34 -20.34 -22.08
C LEU A 306 7.76 -19.91 -22.47
N LEU A 307 8.53 -19.34 -21.56
CA LEU A 307 9.93 -18.95 -21.81
C LEU A 307 10.79 -20.18 -22.16
N GLY A 308 10.65 -21.28 -21.41
CA GLY A 308 11.37 -22.52 -21.70
C GLY A 308 11.01 -23.12 -23.06
N LEU A 309 9.72 -23.08 -23.44
CA LEU A 309 9.25 -23.54 -24.76
C LEU A 309 9.77 -22.65 -25.90
N GLN A 310 9.76 -21.33 -25.72
CA GLN A 310 10.30 -20.38 -26.70
C GLN A 310 11.78 -20.66 -26.96
N TRP A 311 12.55 -20.92 -25.90
CA TRP A 311 13.96 -21.27 -26.03
C TRP A 311 14.19 -22.60 -26.74
N ALA A 312 13.39 -23.63 -26.42
CA ALA A 312 13.46 -24.92 -27.08
C ALA A 312 13.10 -24.85 -28.58
N LEU A 313 12.13 -24.02 -28.95
CA LEU A 313 11.76 -23.77 -30.35
C LEU A 313 12.86 -23.03 -31.10
N ALA A 314 13.43 -21.97 -30.51
CA ALA A 314 14.52 -21.21 -31.12
C ALA A 314 15.73 -22.08 -31.47
N GLN A 315 16.04 -23.07 -30.63
CA GLN A 315 17.10 -24.05 -30.90
C GLN A 315 16.76 -25.04 -32.02
N ARG A 316 15.49 -25.44 -32.14
CA ARG A 316 15.05 -26.35 -33.19
C ARG A 316 15.07 -25.71 -34.57
N ASP A 317 14.74 -24.43 -34.66
CA ASP A 317 14.64 -23.71 -35.93
C ASP A 317 16.00 -23.21 -36.46
N GLY A 318 17.11 -23.57 -35.80
CA GLY A 318 18.45 -23.11 -36.18
C GLY A 318 18.66 -21.60 -35.97
N GLY A 319 17.76 -20.94 -35.24
CA GLY A 319 17.80 -19.51 -34.98
C GLY A 319 18.98 -19.15 -34.09
N ARG A 320 19.90 -18.32 -34.60
CA ARG A 320 20.82 -17.57 -33.75
C ARG A 320 19.97 -16.61 -32.90
N VAL A 321 19.93 -16.87 -31.59
CA VAL A 321 19.40 -15.94 -30.57
C VAL A 321 20.50 -15.01 -30.12
#